data_AF-A0A9W9L270-F1
#
_entry.id   AF-A0A9W9L270-F1
#
_cell.length_a   1.000
_cell.length_b   1.000
_cell.length_c   1.000
_cell.angle_alpha   90.00
_cell.angle_beta   90.00
_cell.angle_gamma   90.00
#
_symmetry.space_group_name_H-M   'P 1'
#
loop_
_entity.id
_entity.type
_entity.pdbx_description
1 polymer ?
#
loop_
_entity_poly.entity_id
_entity_poly.type
_entity_poly.pdbx_seq_one_letter_code
_entity_poly.pdbx_strand_id
1 'polypeptide(L)'
;MALGHDVVQYLTHRYLLHSSNKKMMRLLRHSVHHTTTASRGISACYMSSGDFFLEIILPYLVPLILVGGGGVDIRFHYLVAGLGSMGGVYEHSGYDFGVLLQSLGEQSNSMDKAKDSKLHVPLSLTWILGGILDNRSHGEHHAQANVSFADGFGSPGICDTLFGTRFNLSQGKRALRDKE
;
A
#
# COMPACT_ATOMS: atom_id res chain seq x y z
N MET A 1 2.89 7.28 -7.06
CA MET A 1 1.83 7.14 -6.04
C MET A 1 0.53 7.67 -6.62
N ALA A 2 -0.18 6.81 -7.35
CA ALA A 2 -1.34 7.19 -8.15
C ALA A 2 -2.29 6.00 -8.26
N LEU A 3 -3.53 6.25 -8.72
CA LEU A 3 -4.50 5.22 -9.10
C LEU A 3 -3.87 4.11 -9.97
N GLY A 4 -2.97 4.46 -10.89
CA GLY A 4 -2.29 3.48 -11.75
C GLY A 4 -1.37 2.51 -11.00
N HIS A 5 -0.71 2.97 -9.94
CA HIS A 5 0.12 2.12 -9.08
C HIS A 5 -0.76 1.10 -8.35
N ASP A 6 -1.76 1.60 -7.63
CA ASP A 6 -2.67 0.80 -6.81
C ASP A 6 -3.38 -0.28 -7.66
N VAL A 7 -3.79 0.05 -8.90
CA VAL A 7 -4.38 -0.93 -9.83
C VAL A 7 -3.40 -2.05 -10.19
N VAL A 8 -2.18 -1.72 -10.62
CA VAL A 8 -1.20 -2.73 -11.08
C VAL A 8 -0.75 -3.60 -9.91
N GLN A 9 -0.49 -2.98 -8.76
CA GLN A 9 -0.15 -3.70 -7.54
C GLN A 9 -1.29 -4.62 -7.11
N TYR A 10 -2.53 -4.11 -7.07
CA TYR A 10 -3.71 -4.89 -6.68
C TYR A 10 -3.89 -6.13 -7.55
N LEU A 11 -3.83 -5.97 -8.87
CA LEU A 11 -4.02 -7.09 -9.80
C LEU A 11 -2.93 -8.13 -9.65
N THR A 12 -1.68 -7.69 -9.56
CA THR A 12 -0.52 -8.58 -9.46
C THR A 12 -0.52 -9.29 -8.11
N HIS A 13 -0.69 -8.54 -7.03
CA HIS A 13 -0.68 -9.08 -5.68
C HIS A 13 -1.86 -10.04 -5.42
N ARG A 14 -3.08 -9.67 -5.82
CA ARG A 14 -4.26 -10.50 -5.61
C ARG A 14 -4.29 -11.73 -6.51
N TYR A 15 -4.12 -11.55 -7.83
CA TYR A 15 -4.41 -12.62 -8.79
C TYR A 15 -3.20 -13.44 -9.19
N LEU A 16 -1.98 -12.92 -9.03
CA LEU A 16 -0.75 -13.64 -9.34
C LEU A 16 -0.10 -14.15 -8.04
N LEU A 17 0.21 -13.24 -7.13
CA LEU A 17 1.00 -13.52 -5.92
C LEU A 17 0.19 -14.22 -4.83
N HIS A 18 -1.13 -14.03 -4.79
CA HIS A 18 -2.08 -14.79 -3.99
C HIS A 18 -2.94 -15.76 -4.82
N SER A 19 -2.45 -16.20 -5.98
CA SER A 19 -3.13 -17.21 -6.79
C SER A 19 -3.22 -18.57 -6.06
N SER A 20 -4.19 -19.39 -6.46
CA SER A 20 -4.28 -20.79 -6.01
C SER A 20 -3.08 -21.66 -6.41
N ASN A 21 -2.20 -21.14 -7.29
CA ASN A 21 -0.99 -21.81 -7.73
C ASN A 21 0.15 -21.65 -6.70
N LYS A 22 0.15 -22.54 -5.70
CA LYS A 22 1.17 -22.58 -4.64
C LYS A 22 2.61 -22.73 -5.16
N LYS A 23 2.82 -23.28 -6.36
CA LYS A 23 4.17 -23.40 -6.96
C LYS A 23 4.69 -22.01 -7.35
N MET A 24 3.84 -21.17 -7.91
CA MET A 24 4.18 -19.80 -8.29
C MET A 24 4.50 -18.94 -7.07
N MET A 25 3.67 -19.01 -6.02
CA MET A 25 3.93 -18.31 -4.76
C MET A 25 5.27 -18.69 -4.13
N ARG A 26 5.64 -19.97 -4.18
CA ARG A 26 6.93 -20.44 -3.65
C ARG A 26 8.11 -20.04 -4.53
N LEU A 27 7.96 -20.11 -5.85
CA LEU A 27 8.99 -19.71 -6.81
C LEU A 27 9.33 -18.22 -6.64
N LEU A 28 8.31 -17.39 -6.52
CA LEU A 28 8.44 -15.96 -6.28
C LEU A 28 8.86 -15.66 -4.83
N ARG A 29 8.88 -16.66 -3.95
CA ARG A 29 9.14 -16.54 -2.50
C ARG A 29 8.16 -15.62 -1.78
N HIS A 30 7.03 -15.29 -2.42
CA HIS A 30 5.95 -14.52 -1.81
C HIS A 30 5.40 -15.20 -0.57
N SER A 31 5.32 -16.54 -0.57
CA SER A 31 4.94 -17.29 0.65
C SER A 31 5.97 -17.20 1.77
N VAL A 32 7.26 -17.04 1.45
CA VAL A 32 8.33 -16.90 2.45
C VAL A 32 8.31 -15.49 3.02
N HIS A 33 8.13 -14.49 2.17
CA HIS A 33 7.93 -13.10 2.55
C HIS A 33 6.83 -12.96 3.63
N HIS A 34 5.66 -13.56 3.41
CA HIS A 34 4.55 -13.63 4.38
C HIS A 34 4.85 -14.38 5.69
N THR A 35 5.86 -15.25 5.71
CA THR A 35 6.24 -15.99 6.94
C THR A 35 7.22 -15.23 7.81
N THR A 36 7.80 -14.14 7.31
CA THR A 36 8.78 -13.37 8.08
C THR A 36 8.07 -12.40 9.02
N THR A 37 8.32 -12.57 10.32
CA THR A 37 7.86 -11.63 11.37
C THR A 37 8.77 -10.42 11.51
N ALA A 38 9.68 -10.20 10.54
CA ALA A 38 10.58 -9.06 10.53
C ALA A 38 9.76 -7.76 10.43
N SER A 39 10.31 -6.64 10.92
CA SER A 39 9.69 -5.33 10.75
C SER A 39 9.32 -5.14 9.28
N ARG A 40 8.09 -4.71 8.99
CA ARG A 40 7.44 -4.83 7.69
C ARG A 40 8.30 -4.41 6.49
N GLY A 41 9.19 -3.42 6.60
CA GLY A 41 10.13 -3.07 5.51
C GLY A 41 11.31 -4.01 5.28
N ILE A 42 11.75 -4.75 6.29
CA ILE A 42 12.78 -5.80 6.16
C ILE A 42 12.19 -7.06 5.52
N SER A 43 10.88 -7.30 5.71
CA SER A 43 10.20 -8.45 5.09
C SER A 43 10.28 -8.42 3.55
N ALA A 44 10.30 -7.22 2.95
CA ALA A 44 10.52 -6.99 1.53
C ALA A 44 11.80 -7.66 1.00
N CYS A 45 12.85 -7.73 1.83
CA CYS A 45 14.13 -8.33 1.46
C CYS A 45 14.07 -9.87 1.31
N TYR A 46 12.98 -10.51 1.73
CA TYR A 46 12.78 -11.96 1.60
C TYR A 46 12.03 -12.36 0.32
N MET A 47 11.54 -11.38 -0.44
CA MET A 47 10.97 -11.57 -1.76
C MET A 47 12.04 -12.04 -2.75
N SER A 48 11.66 -12.82 -3.76
CA SER A 48 12.53 -13.01 -4.92
C SER A 48 12.63 -11.71 -5.73
N SER A 49 13.64 -11.61 -6.60
CA SER A 49 13.74 -10.47 -7.52
C SER A 49 12.52 -10.34 -8.45
N GLY A 50 11.89 -11.45 -8.83
CA GLY A 50 10.67 -11.44 -9.64
C GLY A 50 9.47 -10.91 -8.87
N ASP A 51 9.33 -11.30 -7.61
CA ASP A 51 8.27 -10.83 -6.70
C ASP A 51 8.43 -9.34 -6.41
N PHE A 52 9.65 -8.93 -6.06
CA PHE A 52 10.01 -7.53 -5.87
C PHE A 52 9.73 -6.71 -7.13
N PHE A 53 10.09 -7.22 -8.31
CA PHE A 53 9.78 -6.53 -9.56
C PHE A 53 8.27 -6.36 -9.76
N LEU A 54 7.49 -7.42 -9.54
CA LEU A 54 6.05 -7.45 -9.78
C LEU A 54 5.25 -6.59 -8.80
N GLU A 55 5.64 -6.56 -7.53
CA GLU A 55 4.90 -5.85 -6.49
C GLU A 55 5.40 -4.43 -6.24
N ILE A 56 6.69 -4.15 -6.48
CA ILE A 56 7.33 -2.87 -6.12
C ILE A 56 7.74 -2.09 -7.36
N ILE A 57 8.32 -2.71 -8.39
CA ILE A 57 8.85 -1.98 -9.56
C ILE A 57 7.79 -1.76 -10.64
N LEU A 58 7.08 -2.81 -11.01
CA LEU A 58 6.11 -2.82 -12.11
C LEU A 58 4.96 -1.84 -11.91
N PRO A 59 4.40 -1.68 -10.69
CA PRO A 59 3.37 -0.67 -10.42
C PRO A 59 3.82 0.78 -10.65
N TYR A 60 5.13 1.05 -10.65
CA TYR A 60 5.68 2.35 -11.03
C TYR A 60 5.96 2.44 -12.53
N LEU A 61 6.48 1.37 -13.14
CA LEU A 61 6.84 1.37 -14.56
C LEU A 61 5.64 1.43 -15.50
N VAL A 62 4.57 0.67 -15.23
CA VAL A 62 3.43 0.61 -16.14
C VAL A 62 2.72 1.97 -16.27
N PRO A 63 2.35 2.66 -15.17
CA PRO A 63 1.77 4.00 -15.28
C PRO A 63 2.71 4.99 -15.96
N LEU A 64 4.02 4.89 -15.68
CA LEU A 64 5.03 5.75 -16.30
C LEU A 64 5.06 5.58 -17.83
N ILE A 65 5.08 4.35 -18.31
CA ILE A 65 5.06 4.04 -19.75
C ILE A 65 3.76 4.57 -20.39
N LEU A 66 2.61 4.36 -19.72
CA LEU A 66 1.31 4.77 -20.25
C LEU A 66 1.15 6.29 -20.41
N VAL A 67 1.82 7.09 -19.57
CA VAL A 67 1.84 8.56 -19.70
C VAL A 67 2.94 9.08 -20.62
N GLY A 68 3.57 8.20 -21.42
CA GLY A 68 4.58 8.57 -22.40
C GLY A 68 6.03 8.46 -21.92
N GLY A 69 6.27 7.81 -20.77
CA GLY A 69 7.60 7.48 -20.28
C GLY A 69 8.47 8.68 -19.89
N GLY A 70 7.96 9.91 -19.92
CA GLY A 70 8.75 11.12 -19.69
C GLY A 70 9.76 11.46 -20.80
N GLY A 71 9.70 10.80 -21.96
CA GLY A 71 10.61 11.03 -23.07
C GLY A 71 12.08 10.67 -22.76
N VAL A 72 13.01 11.48 -23.27
CA VAL A 72 14.47 11.26 -23.13
C VAL A 72 15.10 11.99 -21.94
N ASP A 73 14.30 12.64 -21.07
CA ASP A 73 14.85 13.38 -19.93
C ASP A 73 15.33 12.43 -18.83
N ILE A 74 16.64 12.23 -18.77
CA ILE A 74 17.27 11.36 -17.79
C ILE A 74 17.03 11.79 -16.34
N ARG A 75 16.80 13.09 -16.07
CA ARG A 75 16.54 13.60 -14.71
C ARG A 75 15.17 13.14 -14.24
N PHE A 76 14.19 13.16 -15.13
CA PHE A 76 12.86 12.64 -14.86
C PHE A 76 12.91 11.14 -14.56
N HIS A 77 13.67 10.37 -15.35
CA HIS A 77 13.87 8.94 -15.11
C HIS A 77 14.51 8.65 -13.75
N TYR A 78 15.56 9.39 -13.36
CA TYR A 78 16.17 9.23 -12.04
C TYR A 78 15.23 9.64 -10.90
N LEU A 79 14.46 10.72 -11.07
CA LEU A 79 13.47 11.15 -10.08
C LEU A 79 12.41 10.07 -9.88
N VAL A 80 11.85 9.53 -10.98
CA VAL A 80 10.82 8.50 -10.90
C VAL A 80 11.37 7.19 -10.33
N ALA A 81 12.60 6.79 -10.71
CA ALA A 81 13.26 5.63 -10.13
C ALA A 81 13.52 5.80 -8.63
N GLY A 82 13.98 6.99 -8.19
CA GLY A 82 14.19 7.31 -6.78
C GLY A 82 12.90 7.37 -5.97
N LEU A 83 11.84 7.98 -6.52
CA LEU A 83 10.52 7.99 -5.90
C LEU A 83 9.91 6.59 -5.85
N GLY A 84 10.14 5.75 -6.86
CA GLY A 84 9.69 4.36 -6.90
C GLY A 84 10.41 3.48 -5.88
N SER A 85 11.72 3.65 -5.71
CA SER A 85 12.48 2.89 -4.71
C SER A 85 12.10 3.26 -3.28
N MET A 86 11.89 4.55 -2.99
CA MET A 86 11.40 4.99 -1.69
C MET A 86 9.93 4.60 -1.48
N GLY A 87 9.10 4.85 -2.49
CA GLY A 87 7.67 4.68 -2.42
C GLY A 87 7.24 3.22 -2.36
N GLY A 88 7.81 2.38 -3.19
CA GLY A 88 7.50 0.96 -3.20
C GLY A 88 7.96 0.26 -1.91
N VAL A 89 9.07 0.69 -1.29
CA VAL A 89 9.42 0.22 0.06
C VAL A 89 8.36 0.67 1.06
N TYR A 90 7.95 1.93 1.06
CA TYR A 90 6.91 2.43 1.97
C TYR A 90 5.56 1.70 1.80
N GLU A 91 5.08 1.58 0.57
CA GLU A 91 3.81 0.97 0.18
C GLU A 91 3.79 -0.54 0.49
N HIS A 92 4.92 -1.21 0.34
CA HIS A 92 5.02 -2.62 0.70
C HIS A 92 5.29 -2.84 2.19
N SER A 93 5.95 -1.88 2.87
CA SER A 93 6.23 -1.95 4.31
C SER A 93 5.00 -1.74 5.20
N GLY A 94 3.81 -1.40 4.67
CA GLY A 94 2.64 -1.17 5.53
C GLY A 94 2.84 -0.07 6.58
N TYR A 95 3.78 0.85 6.39
CA TYR A 95 3.94 2.02 7.26
C TYR A 95 2.79 2.97 7.00
N ASP A 96 2.14 3.46 8.04
CA ASP A 96 1.01 4.37 7.92
C ASP A 96 1.45 5.80 8.29
N PHE A 97 1.83 6.58 7.28
CA PHE A 97 2.10 8.01 7.46
C PHE A 97 0.80 8.83 7.58
N GLY A 98 -0.36 8.24 7.27
CA GLY A 98 -1.67 8.82 7.51
C GLY A 98 -1.93 9.10 8.99
N VAL A 99 -1.37 8.29 9.90
CA VAL A 99 -1.45 8.54 11.37
C VAL A 99 -0.90 9.91 11.75
N LEU A 100 0.21 10.34 11.13
CA LEU A 100 0.80 11.65 11.40
C LEU A 100 -0.15 12.77 10.95
N LEU A 101 -0.76 12.63 9.77
CA LEU A 101 -1.72 13.62 9.26
C LEU A 101 -3.03 13.64 10.07
N GLN A 102 -3.50 12.49 10.54
CA GLN A 102 -4.67 12.39 11.41
C GLN A 102 -4.40 13.08 12.75
N SER A 103 -3.21 12.89 13.34
CA SER A 103 -2.81 13.57 14.59
C SER A 103 -2.80 15.10 14.46
N LEU A 104 -2.41 15.62 13.28
CA LEU A 104 -2.45 17.05 12.97
C LEU A 104 -3.88 17.56 12.79
N GLY A 105 -4.77 16.75 12.20
CA GLY A 105 -6.20 17.07 12.04
C GLY A 105 -6.97 17.03 13.37
N GLU A 106 -6.68 16.07 14.24
CA GLU A 106 -7.29 15.94 15.56
C GLU A 106 -6.83 17.06 16.51
N GLN A 107 -5.56 17.47 16.44
CA GLN A 107 -5.09 18.68 17.13
C GLN A 107 -5.85 19.94 16.65
N SER A 108 -6.15 20.04 15.36
CA SER A 108 -6.91 21.17 14.82
C SER A 108 -8.36 21.21 15.32
N ASN A 109 -8.99 20.06 15.59
CA ASN A 109 -10.35 19.97 16.15
C ASN A 109 -10.40 20.13 17.67
N SER A 110 -9.29 19.90 18.39
CA SER A 110 -9.18 20.15 19.84
C SER A 110 -8.74 21.57 20.20
N MET A 111 -8.45 22.43 19.21
CA MET A 111 -7.89 23.77 19.41
C MET A 111 -8.93 24.90 19.37
N ASP A 112 -9.78 24.94 20.41
CA ASP A 112 -10.23 26.22 21.00
C ASP A 112 -9.10 26.90 21.82
N LYS A 113 -7.91 26.28 21.89
CA LYS A 113 -6.74 26.79 22.62
C LYS A 113 -5.41 26.39 21.97
N ALA A 114 -5.00 27.04 20.89
CA ALA A 114 -3.59 27.40 20.70
C ALA A 114 -3.44 28.41 19.55
N LYS A 115 -3.29 29.68 19.94
CA LYS A 115 -2.57 30.66 19.12
C LYS A 115 -1.13 30.17 19.01
N ASP A 116 -0.69 29.74 17.81
CA ASP A 116 0.68 29.92 17.27
C ASP A 116 1.21 28.86 16.28
N SER A 117 0.42 27.87 15.83
CA SER A 117 0.86 26.99 14.73
C SER A 117 0.47 27.56 13.35
N LYS A 118 1.44 28.19 12.66
CA LYS A 118 1.29 28.88 11.35
C LYS A 118 0.95 27.98 10.13
N LEU A 119 0.56 26.72 10.32
CA LEU A 119 0.26 25.82 9.20
C LEU A 119 -1.16 25.28 9.30
N HIS A 120 -2.13 26.11 8.89
CA HIS A 120 -3.51 25.67 8.68
C HIS A 120 -3.58 24.79 7.42
N VAL A 121 -3.55 23.47 7.61
CA VAL A 121 -3.87 22.52 6.53
C VAL A 121 -5.38 22.31 6.54
N PRO A 122 -6.10 22.54 5.43
CA PRO A 122 -7.55 22.38 5.40
C PRO A 122 -7.96 20.93 5.67
N LEU A 123 -9.03 20.74 6.46
CA LEU A 123 -9.48 19.43 6.93
C LEU A 123 -9.82 18.44 5.80
N SER A 124 -10.27 18.97 4.66
CA SER A 124 -10.52 18.18 3.45
C SER A 124 -9.23 17.63 2.83
N LEU A 125 -8.14 18.40 2.88
CA LEU A 125 -6.84 17.98 2.37
C LEU A 125 -6.17 16.99 3.32
N THR A 126 -6.31 17.15 4.64
CA THR A 126 -5.79 16.15 5.59
C THR A 126 -6.52 14.81 5.45
N TRP A 127 -7.82 14.82 5.17
CA TRP A 127 -8.59 13.61 4.90
C TRP A 127 -8.18 12.92 3.59
N ILE A 128 -8.05 13.68 2.49
CA ILE A 128 -7.62 13.13 1.19
C ILE A 128 -6.19 12.57 1.28
N LEU A 129 -5.25 13.34 1.82
CA LEU A 129 -3.87 12.90 1.97
C LEU A 129 -3.76 11.74 2.97
N GLY A 130 -4.53 11.77 4.06
CA GLY A 130 -4.61 10.68 5.02
C GLY A 130 -5.10 9.39 4.38
N GLY A 131 -6.07 9.45 3.47
CA GLY A 131 -6.55 8.28 2.73
C GLY A 131 -5.56 7.76 1.67
N ILE A 132 -4.78 8.64 1.04
CA ILE A 132 -3.74 8.28 0.07
C ILE A 132 -2.49 7.72 0.77
N LEU A 133 -2.26 8.07 2.04
CA LEU A 133 -1.13 7.61 2.84
C LEU A 133 -1.51 6.52 3.85
N ASP A 134 -2.79 6.09 3.86
CA ASP A 134 -3.22 4.96 4.67
C ASP A 134 -2.77 3.68 3.99
N ASN A 135 -1.76 3.05 4.59
CA ASN A 135 -1.25 1.75 4.16
C ASN A 135 -1.47 0.66 5.22
N ARG A 136 -2.32 0.94 6.20
CA ARG A 136 -2.56 0.06 7.34
C ARG A 136 -3.13 -1.27 6.89
N SER A 137 -4.05 -1.26 5.92
CA SER A 137 -4.72 -2.48 5.46
C SER A 137 -3.75 -3.49 4.86
N HIS A 138 -2.76 -3.02 4.09
CA HIS A 138 -1.70 -3.87 3.55
C HIS A 138 -0.72 -4.31 4.65
N GLY A 139 -0.41 -3.44 5.60
CA GLY A 139 0.39 -3.82 6.77
C GLY A 139 -0.24 -4.89 7.65
N GLU A 140 -1.57 -4.87 7.81
CA GLU A 140 -2.32 -5.89 8.55
C GLU A 140 -2.38 -7.23 7.79
N HIS A 141 -2.49 -7.19 6.46
CA HIS A 141 -2.36 -8.36 5.58
C HIS A 141 -1.05 -9.11 5.83
N HIS A 142 0.07 -8.38 5.91
CA HIS A 142 1.38 -8.98 6.23
C HIS A 142 1.52 -9.41 7.70
N ALA A 143 0.87 -8.72 8.64
CA ALA A 143 0.97 -9.02 10.07
C ALA A 143 0.22 -10.30 10.46
N GLN A 144 -0.91 -10.57 9.80
CA GLN A 144 -1.66 -11.79 10.00
C GLN A 144 -1.11 -12.89 9.08
N ALA A 145 0.01 -13.50 9.51
CA ALA A 145 0.68 -14.61 8.81
C ALA A 145 -0.26 -15.81 8.48
N ASN A 146 -1.47 -15.83 9.07
CA ASN A 146 -2.59 -16.69 8.69
C ASN A 146 -3.41 -16.04 7.56
N VAL A 147 -2.72 -15.82 6.44
CA VAL A 147 -3.17 -15.56 5.07
C VAL A 147 -4.69 -15.47 4.90
N SER A 148 -5.22 -14.30 5.14
CA SER A 148 -6.48 -13.95 4.52
C SER A 148 -6.19 -13.63 3.05
N PHE A 149 -6.35 -14.62 2.18
CA PHE A 149 -6.35 -14.48 0.71
C PHE A 149 -7.48 -13.56 0.19
N ALA A 150 -8.04 -12.70 1.04
CA ALA A 150 -9.24 -11.94 0.77
C ALA A 150 -9.10 -10.43 1.01
N ASP A 151 -7.99 -9.94 1.58
CA ASP A 151 -7.88 -8.52 1.91
C ASP A 151 -6.49 -7.87 1.88
N GLY A 152 -6.45 -6.55 1.64
CA GLY A 152 -5.26 -5.72 1.79
C GLY A 152 -4.22 -5.84 0.68
N PHE A 153 -4.64 -6.00 -0.57
CA PHE A 153 -3.73 -6.25 -1.69
C PHE A 153 -3.08 -5.01 -2.29
N GLY A 154 -3.80 -3.90 -2.35
CA GLY A 154 -3.35 -2.63 -2.90
C GLY A 154 -2.79 -1.71 -1.83
N SER A 155 -1.89 -0.83 -2.26
CA SER A 155 -1.39 0.30 -1.47
C SER A 155 -1.55 1.58 -2.30
N PRO A 156 -2.31 2.57 -1.81
CA PRO A 156 -2.87 2.72 -0.45
C PRO A 156 -4.25 2.04 -0.23
N GLY A 157 -4.67 1.12 -1.09
CA GLY A 157 -5.89 0.32 -0.89
C GLY A 157 -7.14 0.97 -1.49
N ILE A 158 -6.98 1.72 -2.58
CA ILE A 158 -8.12 2.27 -3.34
C ILE A 158 -8.92 1.12 -3.96
N CYS A 159 -8.24 0.21 -4.67
CA CYS A 159 -8.83 -1.00 -5.23
C CYS A 159 -9.39 -1.90 -4.14
N ASP A 160 -8.73 -2.01 -2.98
CA ASP A 160 -9.29 -2.76 -1.86
C ASP A 160 -10.62 -2.20 -1.36
N THR A 161 -10.75 -0.88 -1.35
CA THR A 161 -12.00 -0.20 -0.99
C THR A 161 -13.07 -0.47 -2.05
N LEU A 162 -12.74 -0.30 -3.33
CA LEU A 162 -13.68 -0.48 -4.45
C LEU A 162 -14.16 -1.93 -4.58
N PHE A 163 -13.27 -2.90 -4.41
CA PHE A 163 -13.60 -4.32 -4.52
C PHE A 163 -13.99 -4.95 -3.17
N GLY A 164 -14.07 -4.15 -2.11
CA GLY A 164 -14.47 -4.59 -0.78
C GLY A 164 -13.54 -5.64 -0.17
N THR A 165 -12.26 -5.62 -0.55
CA THR A 165 -11.16 -6.42 0.00
C THR A 165 -10.32 -5.61 0.98
N ARG A 166 -10.79 -4.45 1.48
CA ARG A 166 -10.06 -3.74 2.54
C ARG A 166 -10.15 -4.52 3.85
N PHE A 167 -9.06 -4.58 4.60
CA PHE A 167 -8.96 -5.37 5.84
C PHE A 167 -10.08 -5.09 6.85
N ASN A 168 -10.34 -3.80 7.12
CA ASN A 168 -11.42 -3.38 8.02
C ASN A 168 -12.83 -3.75 7.50
N LEU A 169 -13.05 -3.74 6.18
CA LEU A 169 -14.32 -4.13 5.56
C LEU A 169 -14.50 -5.66 5.54
N SER A 170 -13.42 -6.39 5.31
CA SER A 170 -13.42 -7.85 5.22
C SER A 170 -13.72 -8.50 6.58
N GLN A 171 -13.20 -7.93 7.67
CA GLN A 171 -13.48 -8.40 9.03
C GLN A 171 -14.94 -8.19 9.41
N GLY A 172 -15.50 -7.02 9.08
CA GLY A 172 -16.93 -6.76 9.27
C GLY A 172 -17.81 -7.77 8.54
N LYS A 173 -17.47 -8.10 7.29
CA LYS A 173 -18.19 -9.14 6.53
C LYS A 173 -18.05 -10.54 7.12
N ARG A 174 -16.86 -10.92 7.61
CA ARG A 174 -16.65 -12.22 8.29
C ARG A 174 -17.45 -12.32 9.58
N ALA A 175 -17.40 -11.29 10.42
CA ALA A 175 -18.15 -11.24 11.66
C ALA A 175 -19.67 -11.25 11.47
N LEU A 176 -20.18 -10.76 10.32
CA LEU A 176 -21.59 -10.89 9.96
C LEU A 176 -21.93 -12.30 9.49
N ARG A 177 -21.10 -12.90 8.63
CA ARG A 177 -21.31 -14.27 8.14
C ARG A 177 -21.27 -15.31 9.26
N ASP A 178 -20.41 -15.14 10.26
CA ASP A 178 -20.29 -16.09 11.37
C ASP A 178 -21.45 -15.97 12.40
N LYS A 179 -22.36 -15.01 12.21
CA LYS A 179 -23.59 -14.83 13.02
C LYS A 179 -24.86 -15.38 12.36
N GLU A 180 -24.78 -15.79 11.09
CA GLU A 180 -25.86 -16.45 10.33
C GLU A 180 -25.79 -17.97 10.50
#